data_AF-A0A087UYX8-F1
#
_entry.id   AF-A0A087UYX8-F1
#
_cell.length_a   1.000
_cell.length_b   1.000
_cell.length_c   1.000
_cell.angle_alpha   90.00
_cell.angle_beta   90.00
_cell.angle_gamma   90.00
#
_symmetry.space_group_name_H-M   'P 1'
#
loop_
_entity.id
_entity.type
_entity.pdbx_description
1 polymer ?
#
loop_
_entity_poly.entity_id
_entity_poly.type
_entity_poly.pdbx_seq_one_letter_code
_entity_poly.pdbx_strand_id
1 'polypeptide(L)'
;MMKAKGVSEQDTGMLEYIEDIIGSNRFIKPIQSMNSKVEEMNEIRLEKLNQLKVIEKERAEAEKPRNKAMEYIKLANKVALLENSALQAEIMIAAEEGEKLTENKNALSEEIKKLTASHDELQIGKEEKEAEMKGIVSEYEKCAKAVENLKQQFSELERKDVAGRENLKNTKEKIKKLVKSLDAEEAKVVNLKQQPAILKNEIEELEAKKKKIEEQKAVEEEKLSEIMGSMKNEIQGFVDEKDNFESELVELKNIVNEKKSEVDLAQSELDLYLSTEKKENEKLSILKSDYEQVITSIKEQ
;
A
#
# COMPACT_ATOMS: atom_id res chain seq x y z
N MET A 1 130.29 135.78 26.48
CA MET A 1 128.85 135.82 26.81
C MET A 1 128.34 134.37 26.89
N MET A 2 127.45 134.05 27.84
CA MET A 2 126.80 132.72 27.90
C MET A 2 125.94 132.50 26.65
N LYS A 3 125.77 131.24 26.22
CA LYS A 3 124.88 130.88 25.10
C LYS A 3 123.41 130.91 25.56
N ALA A 4 122.47 131.05 24.62
CA ALA A 4 121.04 131.14 24.94
C ALA A 4 120.47 129.88 25.64
N LYS A 5 120.99 128.68 25.33
CA LYS A 5 120.64 127.40 25.94
C LYS A 5 121.89 126.51 26.04
N GLY A 6 122.00 125.73 27.09
CA GLY A 6 123.01 124.69 27.24
C GLY A 6 122.88 123.62 26.16
N VAL A 7 124.00 123.21 25.56
CA VAL A 7 124.00 122.15 24.53
C VAL A 7 124.07 120.76 25.16
N SER A 8 124.70 120.64 26.33
CA SER A 8 124.77 119.41 27.12
C SER A 8 124.37 119.70 28.57
N GLU A 9 124.03 118.66 29.35
CA GLU A 9 123.68 118.79 30.78
C GLU A 9 124.79 119.43 31.64
N GLN A 10 126.02 119.54 31.10
CA GLN A 10 127.18 120.13 31.76
C GLN A 10 127.51 121.56 31.26
N ASP A 11 126.86 122.03 30.19
CA ASP A 11 127.05 123.38 29.62
C ASP A 11 125.91 124.30 30.11
N THR A 12 126.20 125.24 31.01
CA THR A 12 125.19 126.15 31.58
C THR A 12 124.94 127.34 30.64
N GLY A 13 123.83 127.31 29.92
CA GLY A 13 123.33 128.43 29.13
C GLY A 13 122.56 129.45 29.98
N MET A 14 122.15 130.54 29.34
CA MET A 14 121.40 131.63 29.98
C MET A 14 120.01 131.17 30.47
N LEU A 15 119.38 130.20 29.80
CA LEU A 15 118.11 129.61 30.22
C LEU A 15 118.28 128.83 31.53
N GLU A 16 119.24 127.92 31.58
CA GLU A 16 119.53 127.08 32.75
C GLU A 16 119.93 127.95 33.95
N TYR A 17 120.68 129.03 33.71
CA TYR A 17 121.04 130.02 34.74
C TYR A 17 119.81 130.78 35.30
N ILE A 18 118.87 131.19 34.44
CA ILE A 18 117.63 131.84 34.88
C ILE A 18 116.75 130.83 35.65
N GLU A 19 116.68 129.58 35.18
CA GLU A 19 115.93 128.50 35.82
C GLU A 19 116.46 128.15 37.22
N ASP A 20 117.76 128.27 37.44
CA ASP A 20 118.38 128.11 38.77
C ASP A 20 118.09 129.30 39.68
N ILE A 21 118.13 130.55 39.18
CA ILE A 21 117.80 131.76 39.96
C ILE A 21 116.35 131.73 40.46
N ILE A 22 115.40 131.35 39.59
CA ILE A 22 113.98 131.27 39.95
C ILE A 22 113.62 129.93 40.60
N GLY A 23 114.56 128.98 40.63
CA GLY A 23 114.40 127.65 41.24
C GLY A 23 113.42 126.72 40.50
N SER A 24 113.19 126.94 39.19
CA SER A 24 112.31 126.11 38.36
C SER A 24 112.96 124.81 37.90
N ASN A 25 114.31 124.74 37.86
CA ASN A 25 115.07 123.57 37.43
C ASN A 25 114.68 122.28 38.20
N ARG A 26 114.40 122.40 39.50
CA ARG A 26 113.96 121.28 40.36
C ARG A 26 112.69 120.57 39.87
N PHE A 27 111.86 121.24 39.07
CA PHE A 27 110.60 120.69 38.57
C PHE A 27 110.73 119.98 37.21
N ILE A 28 111.81 120.22 36.45
CA ILE A 28 111.97 119.70 35.08
C ILE A 28 112.00 118.16 35.09
N LYS A 29 112.87 117.53 35.89
CA LYS A 29 112.97 116.06 35.99
C LYS A 29 111.69 115.39 36.52
N PRO A 30 111.07 115.88 37.62
CA PRO A 30 109.76 115.38 38.06
C PRO A 30 108.67 115.49 36.99
N ILE A 31 108.58 116.63 36.28
CA ILE A 31 107.59 116.83 35.22
C ILE A 31 107.83 115.85 34.06
N GLN A 32 109.07 115.68 33.60
CA GLN A 32 109.40 114.70 32.56
C GLN A 32 109.05 113.27 32.99
N SER A 33 109.42 112.86 34.21
CA SER A 33 109.09 111.53 34.74
C SER A 33 107.59 111.31 34.86
N MET A 34 106.83 112.33 35.29
CA MET A 34 105.36 112.25 35.36
C MET A 34 104.74 112.18 33.97
N ASN A 35 105.23 112.96 33.00
CA ASN A 35 104.76 112.89 31.61
C ASN A 35 104.97 111.50 31.02
N SER A 36 106.16 110.90 31.18
CA SER A 36 106.41 109.53 30.69
C SER A 36 105.48 108.50 31.34
N LYS A 37 105.22 108.61 32.65
CA LYS A 37 104.25 107.74 33.33
C LYS A 37 102.82 107.93 32.83
N VAL A 38 102.42 109.17 32.55
CA VAL A 38 101.10 109.49 31.99
C VAL A 38 100.95 108.91 30.59
N GLU A 39 102.00 108.98 29.76
CA GLU A 39 102.02 108.36 28.43
C GLU A 39 101.90 106.83 28.52
N GLU A 40 102.70 106.17 29.36
CA GLU A 40 102.63 104.72 29.59
C GLU A 40 101.23 104.29 30.08
N MET A 41 100.66 105.00 31.06
CA MET A 41 99.32 104.71 31.56
C MET A 41 98.23 104.96 30.49
N ASN A 42 98.43 105.93 29.60
CA ASN A 42 97.52 106.17 28.48
C ASN A 42 97.60 105.07 27.43
N GLU A 43 98.77 104.52 27.14
CA GLU A 43 98.94 103.37 26.26
C GLU A 43 98.21 102.14 26.82
N ILE A 44 98.42 101.82 28.11
CA ILE A 44 97.73 100.73 28.79
C ILE A 44 96.20 100.95 28.76
N ARG A 45 95.74 102.17 29.07
CA ARG A 45 94.31 102.51 29.02
C ARG A 45 93.74 102.31 27.62
N LEU A 46 94.48 102.70 26.58
CA LEU A 46 94.05 102.56 25.18
C LEU A 46 93.97 101.08 24.77
N GLU A 47 94.95 100.26 25.16
CA GLU A 47 94.92 98.81 24.93
C GLU A 47 93.69 98.17 25.59
N LYS A 48 93.44 98.46 26.88
CA LYS A 48 92.28 97.94 27.60
C LYS A 48 90.95 98.42 27.01
N LEU A 49 90.89 99.67 26.56
CA LEU A 49 89.70 100.20 25.89
C LEU A 49 89.43 99.48 24.56
N ASN A 50 90.48 99.20 23.79
CA ASN A 50 90.35 98.48 22.53
C ASN A 50 89.90 97.02 22.76
N GLN A 51 90.47 96.33 23.76
CA GLN A 51 90.04 94.98 24.17
C GLN A 51 88.56 94.98 24.59
N LEU A 52 88.15 95.95 25.41
CA LEU A 52 86.75 96.07 25.84
C LEU A 52 85.80 96.26 24.64
N LYS A 53 86.16 97.12 23.70
CA LYS A 53 85.34 97.36 22.48
C LYS A 53 85.18 96.11 21.62
N VAL A 54 86.22 95.29 21.49
CA VAL A 54 86.13 94.01 20.77
C VAL A 54 85.17 93.06 21.48
N ILE A 55 85.30 92.92 22.81
CA ILE A 55 84.41 92.05 23.61
C ILE A 55 82.96 92.55 23.59
N GLU A 56 82.73 93.86 23.67
CA GLU A 56 81.39 94.45 23.56
C GLU A 56 80.74 94.13 22.20
N LYS A 57 81.52 94.22 21.12
CA LYS A 57 81.06 93.86 19.77
C LYS A 57 80.73 92.37 19.66
N GLU A 58 81.61 91.49 20.13
CA GLU A 58 81.38 90.04 20.13
C GLU A 58 80.15 89.67 20.96
N ARG A 59 79.97 90.30 22.13
CA ARG A 59 78.78 90.12 22.96
C ARG A 59 77.51 90.54 22.23
N ALA A 60 77.52 91.70 21.58
CA ALA A 60 76.38 92.20 20.82
C ALA A 60 76.05 91.31 19.61
N GLU A 61 77.08 90.78 18.93
CA GLU A 61 76.91 89.82 17.83
C GLU A 61 76.34 88.48 18.32
N ALA A 62 76.78 87.99 19.49
CA ALA A 62 76.31 86.75 20.10
C ALA A 62 74.89 86.84 20.71
N GLU A 63 74.39 88.04 21.02
CA GLU A 63 73.06 88.22 21.59
C GLU A 63 71.93 87.82 20.63
N LYS A 64 72.10 88.09 19.32
CA LYS A 64 71.13 87.71 18.29
C LYS A 64 70.92 86.19 18.17
N PRO A 65 71.97 85.35 17.97
CA PRO A 65 71.80 83.90 17.93
C PRO A 65 71.31 83.34 19.26
N ARG A 66 71.74 83.90 20.41
CA ARG A 66 71.20 83.50 21.72
C ARG A 66 69.69 83.70 21.80
N ASN A 67 69.19 84.88 21.42
CA ASN A 67 67.77 85.18 21.48
C ASN A 67 66.96 84.27 20.53
N LYS A 68 67.47 84.00 19.32
CA LYS A 68 66.85 83.03 18.40
C LYS A 68 66.79 81.61 18.98
N ALA A 69 67.86 81.14 19.63
CA ALA A 69 67.87 79.84 20.28
C ALA A 69 66.86 79.77 21.43
N MET A 70 66.74 80.85 22.22
CA MET A 70 65.75 80.94 23.30
C MET A 70 64.32 80.96 22.77
N GLU A 71 64.04 81.66 21.67
CA GLU A 71 62.74 81.64 20.99
C GLU A 71 62.40 80.26 20.47
N TYR A 72 63.36 79.57 19.85
CA TYR A 72 63.17 78.19 19.38
C TYR A 72 62.81 77.25 20.53
N ILE A 73 63.54 77.30 21.66
CA ILE A 73 63.23 76.47 22.84
C ILE A 73 61.83 76.78 23.38
N LYS A 74 61.46 78.07 23.48
CA LYS A 74 60.11 78.47 23.91
C LYS A 74 59.04 77.92 22.98
N LEU A 75 59.26 77.98 21.67
CA LEU A 75 58.32 77.47 20.68
C LEU A 75 58.22 75.93 20.75
N ALA A 76 59.35 75.23 20.84
CA ALA A 76 59.39 73.78 20.98
C ALA A 76 58.66 73.31 22.25
N ASN A 77 58.85 73.99 23.38
CA ASN A 77 58.11 73.71 24.60
C ASN A 77 56.60 73.94 24.43
N LYS A 78 56.20 75.01 23.72
CA LYS A 78 54.78 75.27 23.44
C LYS A 78 54.18 74.18 22.56
N VAL A 79 54.89 73.73 21.54
CA VAL A 79 54.45 72.62 20.67
C VAL A 79 54.30 71.34 21.50
N ALA A 80 55.29 70.98 22.31
CA ALA A 80 55.22 69.80 23.16
C ALA A 80 54.04 69.83 24.16
N LEU A 81 53.72 71.00 24.72
CA LEU A 81 52.56 71.17 25.60
C LEU A 81 51.24 71.02 24.84
N LEU A 82 51.14 71.56 23.63
CA LEU A 82 49.94 71.42 22.80
C LEU A 82 49.74 69.97 22.34
N GLU A 83 50.81 69.29 21.92
CA GLU A 83 50.78 67.87 21.57
C GLU A 83 50.37 67.02 22.77
N ASN A 84 50.93 67.28 23.96
CA ASN A 84 50.52 66.59 25.18
C ASN A 84 49.03 66.82 25.48
N SER A 85 48.54 68.05 25.36
CA SER A 85 47.12 68.35 25.57
C SER A 85 46.22 67.63 24.56
N ALA A 86 46.62 67.52 23.30
CA ALA A 86 45.88 66.79 22.28
C ALA A 86 45.83 65.29 22.60
N LEU A 87 46.97 64.70 22.96
CA LEU A 87 47.05 63.30 23.36
C LEU A 87 46.20 63.00 24.60
N GLN A 88 46.16 63.90 25.58
CA GLN A 88 45.30 63.74 26.76
C GLN A 88 43.82 63.77 26.38
N ALA A 89 43.41 64.65 25.46
CA ALA A 89 42.04 64.67 24.96
C ALA A 89 41.67 63.38 24.21
N GLU A 90 42.57 62.86 23.38
CA GLU A 90 42.39 61.58 22.69
C GLU A 90 42.27 60.41 23.68
N ILE A 91 43.10 60.38 24.73
CA ILE A 91 43.03 59.37 25.79
C ILE A 91 41.68 59.44 26.50
N MET A 92 41.18 60.64 26.82
CA MET A 92 39.87 60.80 27.47
C MET A 92 38.73 60.30 26.58
N ILE A 93 38.73 60.66 25.28
CA ILE A 93 37.71 60.17 24.33
C ILE A 93 37.75 58.65 24.24
N ALA A 94 38.94 58.07 24.08
CA ALA A 94 39.10 56.62 24.01
C ALA A 94 38.67 55.91 25.30
N ALA A 95 38.89 56.53 26.46
CA ALA A 95 38.43 56.00 27.75
C ALA A 95 36.89 56.02 27.84
N GLU A 96 36.23 57.12 27.46
CA GLU A 96 34.76 57.21 27.43
C GLU A 96 34.14 56.20 26.45
N GLU A 97 34.73 56.02 25.27
CA GLU A 97 34.31 55.00 24.31
C GLU A 97 34.50 53.59 24.87
N GLY A 98 35.61 53.35 25.58
CA GLY A 98 35.89 52.09 26.27
C GLY A 98 34.87 51.78 27.38
N GLU A 99 34.46 52.77 28.17
CA GLU A 99 33.41 52.63 29.18
C GLU A 99 32.08 52.29 28.53
N LYS A 100 31.64 53.05 27.52
CA LYS A 100 30.40 52.76 26.78
C LYS A 100 30.39 51.36 26.17
N LEU A 101 31.51 50.93 25.60
CA LEU A 101 31.64 49.59 25.03
C LEU A 101 31.59 48.50 26.10
N THR A 102 32.12 48.78 27.29
CA THR A 102 32.05 47.88 28.45
C THR A 102 30.62 47.79 29.00
N GLU A 103 29.91 48.91 29.10
CA GLU A 103 28.49 48.93 29.48
C GLU A 103 27.64 48.12 28.50
N ASN A 104 27.81 48.36 27.20
CA ASN A 104 27.11 47.61 26.15
C ASN A 104 27.42 46.11 26.22
N LYS A 105 28.69 45.74 26.46
CA LYS A 105 29.09 44.35 26.64
C LYS A 105 28.42 43.71 27.86
N ASN A 106 28.31 44.43 28.97
CA ASN A 106 27.64 43.94 30.16
C ASN A 106 26.13 43.77 29.93
N ALA A 107 25.47 44.74 29.29
CA ALA A 107 24.06 44.65 28.92
C ALA A 107 23.78 43.45 28.00
N LEU A 108 24.59 43.27 26.96
CA LEU A 108 24.51 42.10 26.07
C LEU A 108 24.75 40.79 26.82
N SER A 109 25.71 40.77 27.76
CA SER A 109 25.96 39.56 28.57
C SER A 109 24.78 39.20 29.46
N GLU A 110 24.06 40.18 30.00
CA GLU A 110 22.83 39.94 30.78
C GLU A 110 21.69 39.44 29.89
N GLU A 111 21.53 40.01 28.70
CA GLU A 111 20.53 39.57 27.73
C GLU A 111 20.80 38.13 27.26
N ILE A 112 22.06 37.78 26.97
CA ILE A 112 22.46 36.41 26.65
C ILE A 112 22.12 35.46 27.80
N LYS A 113 22.41 35.82 29.06
CA LYS A 113 22.05 34.97 30.22
C LYS A 113 20.54 34.74 30.31
N LYS A 114 19.72 35.77 30.09
CA LYS A 114 18.25 35.65 30.08
C LYS A 114 17.77 34.74 28.95
N LEU A 115 18.31 34.93 27.74
CA LEU A 115 17.97 34.09 26.59
C LEU A 115 18.39 32.64 26.79
N THR A 116 19.57 32.38 27.34
CA THR A 116 20.03 31.02 27.67
C THR A 116 19.12 30.36 28.70
N ALA A 117 18.77 31.05 29.78
CA ALA A 117 17.85 30.52 30.78
C ALA A 117 16.47 30.19 30.17
N SER A 118 15.92 31.08 29.34
CA SER A 118 14.65 30.82 28.64
C SER A 118 14.76 29.66 27.65
N HIS A 119 15.90 29.50 26.97
CA HIS A 119 16.14 28.38 26.08
C HIS A 119 16.20 27.05 26.85
N ASP A 120 16.87 27.02 27.98
CA ASP A 120 16.96 25.84 28.84
C ASP A 120 15.57 25.44 29.38
N GLU A 121 14.76 26.40 29.82
CA GLU A 121 13.37 26.16 30.23
C GLU A 121 12.50 25.58 29.08
N LEU A 122 12.62 26.15 27.88
CA LEU A 122 11.92 25.65 26.69
C LEU A 122 12.37 24.25 26.29
N GLN A 123 13.67 23.96 26.43
CA GLN A 123 14.23 22.65 26.14
C GLN A 123 13.70 21.59 27.10
N ILE A 124 13.64 21.90 28.41
CA ILE A 124 13.02 21.01 29.41
C ILE A 124 11.55 20.78 29.08
N GLY A 125 10.79 21.84 28.81
CA GLY A 125 9.37 21.73 28.45
C GLY A 125 9.14 20.92 27.17
N LYS A 126 10.03 21.02 26.19
CA LYS A 126 10.00 20.19 24.97
C LYS A 126 10.21 18.71 25.30
N GLU A 127 11.21 18.38 26.12
CA GLU A 127 11.50 17.00 26.52
C GLU A 127 10.33 16.37 27.29
N GLU A 128 9.70 17.13 28.19
CA GLU A 128 8.48 16.71 28.90
C GLU A 128 7.33 16.43 27.92
N LYS A 129 7.08 17.32 26.96
CA LYS A 129 6.04 17.12 25.94
C LYS A 129 6.33 15.96 24.99
N GLU A 130 7.58 15.72 24.64
CA GLU A 130 7.97 14.54 23.87
C GLU A 130 7.73 13.24 24.67
N ALA A 131 7.98 13.25 25.98
CA ALA A 131 7.68 12.11 26.85
C ALA A 131 6.18 11.86 26.98
N GLU A 132 5.38 12.90 27.21
CA GLU A 132 3.91 12.82 27.21
C GLU A 132 3.38 12.26 25.88
N MET A 133 3.88 12.76 24.75
CA MET A 133 3.47 12.31 23.42
C MET A 133 3.78 10.82 23.20
N LYS A 134 4.95 10.34 23.62
CA LYS A 134 5.30 8.91 23.57
C LYS A 134 4.33 8.06 24.41
N GLY A 135 3.92 8.56 25.59
CA GLY A 135 2.91 7.94 26.43
C GLY A 135 1.57 7.81 25.71
N ILE A 136 1.05 8.91 25.17
CA ILE A 136 -0.21 8.96 24.43
C ILE A 136 -0.19 8.03 23.22
N VAL A 137 0.91 8.01 22.46
CA VAL A 137 1.07 7.11 21.29
C VAL A 137 1.00 5.65 21.73
N SER A 138 1.66 5.28 22.83
CA SER A 138 1.61 3.91 23.38
C SER A 138 0.19 3.50 23.78
N GLU A 139 -0.56 4.40 24.42
CA GLU A 139 -1.96 4.15 24.78
C GLU A 139 -2.86 4.03 23.54
N TYR A 140 -2.68 4.93 22.56
CA TYR A 140 -3.40 4.87 21.30
C TYR A 140 -3.17 3.54 20.57
N GLU A 141 -1.93 3.05 20.51
CA GLU A 141 -1.62 1.75 19.91
C GLU A 141 -2.29 0.58 20.64
N LYS A 142 -2.36 0.62 21.97
CA LYS A 142 -3.09 -0.39 22.77
C LYS A 142 -4.57 -0.35 22.47
N CYS A 143 -5.18 0.83 22.44
CA CYS A 143 -6.58 1.02 22.10
C CYS A 143 -6.88 0.54 20.67
N ALA A 144 -6.03 0.87 19.70
CA ALA A 144 -6.18 0.43 18.31
C ALA A 144 -6.17 -1.10 18.19
N LYS A 145 -5.22 -1.78 18.86
CA LYS A 145 -5.17 -3.26 18.91
C LYS A 145 -6.41 -3.85 19.57
N ALA A 146 -6.89 -3.24 20.66
CA ALA A 146 -8.11 -3.68 21.33
C ALA A 146 -9.35 -3.55 20.42
N VAL A 147 -9.47 -2.44 19.69
CA VAL A 147 -10.55 -2.23 18.70
C VAL A 147 -10.48 -3.27 17.58
N GLU A 148 -9.30 -3.58 17.07
CA GLU A 148 -9.14 -4.58 16.02
C GLU A 148 -9.52 -6.00 16.50
N ASN A 149 -9.10 -6.38 17.71
CA ASN A 149 -9.51 -7.64 18.33
C ASN A 149 -11.03 -7.71 18.55
N LEU A 150 -11.64 -6.64 19.08
CA LEU A 150 -13.10 -6.56 19.24
C LEU A 150 -13.84 -6.67 17.91
N LYS A 151 -13.32 -6.05 16.83
CA LYS A 151 -13.90 -6.20 15.48
C LYS A 151 -13.83 -7.65 14.97
N GLN A 152 -12.71 -8.33 15.21
CA GLN A 152 -12.57 -9.75 14.83
C GLN A 152 -13.57 -10.62 15.61
N GLN A 153 -13.64 -10.45 16.93
CA GLN A 153 -14.61 -11.16 17.79
C GLN A 153 -16.05 -10.88 17.37
N PHE A 154 -16.37 -9.62 17.04
CA PHE A 154 -17.70 -9.25 16.56
C PHE A 154 -18.05 -9.95 15.24
N SER A 155 -17.11 -9.99 14.28
CA SER A 155 -17.32 -10.70 13.00
C SER A 155 -17.51 -12.21 13.19
N GLU A 156 -16.79 -12.83 14.12
CA GLU A 156 -17.01 -14.24 14.47
C GLU A 156 -18.38 -14.48 15.10
N LEU A 157 -18.82 -13.59 15.99
CA LEU A 157 -20.15 -13.64 16.59
C LEU A 157 -21.25 -13.46 15.55
N GLU A 158 -21.08 -12.54 14.59
CA GLU A 158 -22.02 -12.39 13.46
C GLU A 158 -22.11 -13.69 12.64
N ARG A 159 -20.98 -14.33 12.31
CA ARG A 159 -20.99 -15.62 11.60
C ARG A 159 -21.72 -16.69 12.39
N LYS A 160 -21.49 -16.77 13.70
CA LYS A 160 -22.19 -17.71 14.60
C LYS A 160 -23.69 -17.41 14.68
N ASP A 161 -24.08 -16.14 14.74
CA ASP A 161 -25.50 -15.74 14.76
C ASP A 161 -26.20 -16.10 13.44
N VAL A 162 -25.58 -15.82 12.29
CA VAL A 162 -26.11 -16.21 10.97
C VAL A 162 -26.27 -17.73 10.88
N ALA A 163 -25.24 -18.50 11.25
CA ALA A 163 -25.30 -19.96 11.26
C ALA A 163 -26.37 -20.49 12.23
N GLY A 164 -26.51 -19.86 13.41
CA GLY A 164 -27.54 -20.16 14.39
C GLY A 164 -28.96 -19.92 13.85
N ARG A 165 -29.20 -18.78 13.19
CA ARG A 165 -30.48 -18.44 12.55
C ARG A 165 -30.83 -19.42 11.44
N GLU A 166 -29.86 -19.80 10.61
CA GLU A 166 -30.06 -20.77 9.54
C GLU A 166 -30.35 -22.18 10.08
N ASN A 167 -29.58 -22.63 11.07
CA ASN A 167 -29.85 -23.89 11.77
C ASN A 167 -31.23 -23.89 12.44
N LEU A 168 -31.64 -22.78 13.05
CA LEU A 168 -32.95 -22.65 13.68
C LEU A 168 -34.07 -22.69 12.64
N LYS A 169 -33.89 -22.05 11.46
CA LYS A 169 -34.82 -22.14 10.34
C LYS A 169 -34.94 -23.59 9.83
N ASN A 170 -33.82 -24.24 9.56
CA ASN A 170 -33.76 -25.64 9.09
C ASN A 170 -34.40 -26.60 10.11
N THR A 171 -34.15 -26.38 11.40
CA THR A 171 -34.73 -27.18 12.48
C THR A 171 -36.23 -26.95 12.58
N LYS A 172 -36.72 -25.71 12.49
CA LYS A 172 -38.16 -25.41 12.43
C LYS A 172 -38.84 -26.06 11.24
N GLU A 173 -38.20 -26.07 10.06
CA GLU A 173 -38.74 -26.74 8.88
C GLU A 173 -38.78 -28.26 9.06
N LYS A 174 -37.73 -28.87 9.63
CA LYS A 174 -37.71 -30.30 9.99
C LYS A 174 -38.81 -30.64 11.00
N ILE A 175 -38.99 -29.84 12.04
CA ILE A 175 -40.08 -30.00 13.02
C ILE A 175 -41.43 -29.97 12.31
N LYS A 176 -41.70 -28.99 11.44
CA LYS A 176 -42.96 -28.94 10.67
C LYS A 176 -43.19 -30.18 9.82
N LYS A 177 -42.14 -30.71 9.17
CA LYS A 177 -42.23 -31.95 8.37
C LYS A 177 -42.50 -33.17 9.26
N LEU A 178 -41.80 -33.29 10.39
CA LEU A 178 -42.00 -34.38 11.34
C LEU A 178 -43.38 -34.34 11.97
N VAL A 179 -43.90 -33.17 12.35
CA VAL A 179 -45.28 -33.00 12.85
C VAL A 179 -46.28 -33.44 11.79
N LYS A 180 -46.16 -32.98 10.53
CA LYS A 180 -47.05 -33.45 9.45
C LYS A 180 -46.99 -34.97 9.22
N SER A 181 -45.80 -35.56 9.34
CA SER A 181 -45.62 -37.01 9.22
C SER A 181 -46.23 -37.76 10.40
N LEU A 182 -46.11 -37.20 11.61
CA LEU A 182 -46.72 -37.74 12.82
C LEU A 182 -48.24 -37.70 12.71
N ASP A 183 -48.82 -36.55 12.34
CA ASP A 183 -50.26 -36.40 12.13
C ASP A 183 -50.79 -37.40 11.09
N ALA A 184 -50.03 -37.63 10.01
CA ALA A 184 -50.38 -38.60 8.98
C ALA A 184 -50.34 -40.06 9.48
N GLU A 185 -49.33 -40.42 10.29
CA GLU A 185 -49.27 -41.75 10.91
C GLU A 185 -50.30 -41.93 12.02
N GLU A 186 -50.60 -40.90 12.81
CA GLU A 186 -51.69 -40.92 13.78
C GLU A 186 -53.04 -41.14 13.08
N ALA A 187 -53.30 -40.45 11.96
CA ALA A 187 -54.49 -40.68 11.15
C ALA A 187 -54.56 -42.12 10.59
N LYS A 188 -53.44 -42.67 10.13
CA LYS A 188 -53.37 -44.08 9.71
C LYS A 188 -53.62 -45.04 10.86
N VAL A 189 -53.06 -44.80 12.04
CA VAL A 189 -53.29 -45.61 13.24
C VAL A 189 -54.76 -45.56 13.65
N VAL A 190 -55.40 -44.38 13.60
CA VAL A 190 -56.85 -44.25 13.86
C VAL A 190 -57.66 -45.05 12.85
N ASN A 191 -57.37 -44.93 11.55
CA ASN A 191 -58.03 -45.71 10.50
C ASN A 191 -57.83 -47.22 10.67
N LEU A 192 -56.60 -47.66 11.00
CA LEU A 192 -56.28 -49.07 11.27
C LEU A 192 -56.96 -49.58 12.54
N LYS A 193 -57.17 -48.74 13.56
CA LYS A 193 -57.95 -49.10 14.76
C LYS A 193 -59.45 -49.20 14.49
N GLN A 194 -59.97 -48.47 13.50
CA GLN A 194 -61.37 -48.55 13.06
C GLN A 194 -61.62 -49.74 12.11
N GLN A 195 -60.59 -50.19 11.38
CA GLN A 195 -60.68 -51.32 10.46
C GLN A 195 -61.24 -52.62 11.08
N PRO A 196 -60.84 -53.05 12.29
CA PRO A 196 -61.43 -54.22 12.94
C PRO A 196 -62.94 -54.12 13.16
N ALA A 197 -63.46 -52.92 13.46
CA ALA A 197 -64.89 -52.71 13.63
C ALA A 197 -65.63 -52.75 12.28
N ILE A 198 -65.05 -52.16 11.24
CA ILE A 198 -65.59 -52.19 9.87
C ILE A 198 -65.60 -53.63 9.33
N LEU A 199 -64.48 -54.34 9.43
CA LEU A 199 -64.34 -55.73 9.00
C LEU A 199 -65.29 -56.66 9.78
N LYS A 200 -65.55 -56.38 11.05
CA LYS A 200 -66.52 -57.15 11.84
C LYS A 200 -67.96 -56.96 11.31
N ASN A 201 -68.36 -55.73 11.02
CA ASN A 201 -69.67 -55.45 10.40
C ASN A 201 -69.76 -56.06 8.98
N GLU A 202 -68.67 -56.03 8.22
CA GLU A 202 -68.60 -56.59 6.86
C GLU A 202 -68.68 -58.13 6.88
N ILE A 203 -68.08 -58.78 7.88
CA ILE A 203 -68.23 -60.22 8.14
C ILE A 203 -69.69 -60.55 8.50
N GLU A 204 -70.33 -59.76 9.36
CA GLU A 204 -71.75 -59.96 9.70
C GLU A 204 -72.67 -59.81 8.47
N GLU A 205 -72.42 -58.84 7.59
CA GLU A 205 -73.15 -58.71 6.31
C GLU A 205 -72.89 -59.86 5.35
N LEU A 206 -71.64 -60.32 5.24
CA LEU A 206 -71.27 -61.44 4.37
C LEU A 206 -71.83 -62.77 4.87
N GLU A 207 -71.89 -63.00 6.17
CA GLU A 207 -72.56 -64.17 6.76
C GLU A 207 -74.07 -64.13 6.47
N ALA A 208 -74.71 -62.96 6.57
CA ALA A 208 -76.12 -62.80 6.19
C ALA A 208 -76.35 -63.06 4.69
N LYS A 209 -75.46 -62.58 3.81
CA LYS A 209 -75.51 -62.86 2.36
C LYS A 209 -75.28 -64.33 2.05
N LYS A 210 -74.33 -64.99 2.74
CA LYS A 210 -74.06 -66.42 2.58
C LYS A 210 -75.30 -67.25 2.92
N LYS A 211 -75.96 -66.92 4.03
CA LYS A 211 -77.20 -67.60 4.45
C LYS A 211 -78.32 -67.47 3.40
N LYS A 212 -78.45 -66.28 2.81
CA LYS A 212 -79.43 -66.00 1.75
C LYS A 212 -79.14 -66.76 0.45
N ILE A 213 -77.86 -66.91 0.08
CA ILE A 213 -77.43 -67.67 -1.10
C ILE A 213 -77.61 -69.18 -0.87
N GLU A 214 -77.38 -69.69 0.35
CA GLU A 214 -77.67 -71.10 0.69
C GLU A 214 -79.16 -71.42 0.60
N GLU A 215 -80.04 -70.50 1.02
CA GLU A 215 -81.50 -70.63 0.82
C GLU A 215 -81.88 -70.61 -0.67
N GLN A 216 -81.27 -69.75 -1.49
CA GLN A 216 -81.51 -69.74 -2.94
C GLN A 216 -81.00 -71.02 -3.62
N LYS A 217 -79.85 -71.54 -3.19
CA LYS A 217 -79.29 -72.79 -3.72
C LYS A 217 -80.23 -73.97 -3.50
N ALA A 218 -80.87 -74.07 -2.34
CA ALA A 218 -81.85 -75.13 -2.06
C ALA A 218 -83.06 -75.06 -3.00
N VAL A 219 -83.54 -73.86 -3.31
CA VAL A 219 -84.66 -73.64 -4.24
C VAL A 219 -84.28 -73.97 -5.69
N GLU A 220 -83.06 -73.63 -6.12
CA GLU A 220 -82.57 -73.97 -7.46
C GLU A 220 -82.26 -75.47 -7.63
N GLU A 221 -81.80 -76.17 -6.58
CA GLU A 221 -81.61 -77.64 -6.60
C GLU A 221 -82.95 -78.38 -6.73
N GLU A 222 -84.04 -77.85 -6.15
CA GLU A 222 -85.40 -78.40 -6.31
C GLU A 222 -85.93 -78.22 -7.74
N LYS A 223 -85.68 -77.06 -8.36
CA LYS A 223 -86.00 -76.81 -9.78
C LYS A 223 -85.19 -77.69 -10.74
N LEU A 224 -83.94 -78.01 -10.40
CA LEU A 224 -83.10 -78.91 -11.21
C LEU A 224 -83.65 -80.35 -11.22
N SER A 225 -84.25 -80.80 -10.11
CA SER A 225 -84.92 -82.10 -10.01
C SER A 225 -86.16 -82.19 -10.91
N GLU A 226 -86.97 -81.12 -10.97
CA GLU A 226 -88.13 -81.04 -11.87
C GLU A 226 -87.71 -81.06 -13.35
N ILE A 227 -86.67 -80.29 -13.71
CA ILE A 227 -86.20 -80.20 -15.10
C ILE A 227 -85.61 -81.54 -15.57
N MET A 228 -84.86 -82.26 -14.73
CA MET A 228 -84.35 -83.60 -15.06
C MET A 228 -85.47 -84.65 -15.23
N GLY A 229 -86.62 -84.48 -14.56
CA GLY A 229 -87.80 -85.32 -14.77
C GLY A 229 -88.46 -85.08 -16.13
N SER A 230 -88.55 -83.82 -16.57
CA SER A 230 -89.15 -83.45 -17.86
C SER A 230 -88.31 -83.89 -19.08
N MET A 231 -86.99 -83.84 -18.97
CA MET A 231 -86.06 -84.18 -20.05
C MET A 231 -86.03 -85.69 -20.37
N LYS A 232 -86.43 -86.55 -19.42
CA LYS A 232 -86.44 -88.02 -19.62
C LYS A 232 -87.60 -88.51 -20.51
N ASN A 233 -88.70 -87.77 -20.56
CA ASN A 233 -89.86 -88.13 -21.39
C ASN A 233 -89.71 -87.67 -22.85
N GLU A 234 -88.97 -86.59 -23.12
CA GLU A 234 -88.71 -86.13 -24.49
C GLU A 234 -87.65 -86.97 -25.23
N ILE A 235 -86.70 -87.58 -24.51
CA ILE A 235 -85.65 -88.41 -25.13
C ILE A 235 -86.18 -89.77 -25.62
N GLN A 236 -87.28 -90.30 -25.06
CA GLN A 236 -87.85 -91.58 -25.49
C GLN A 236 -88.53 -91.49 -26.87
N GLY A 237 -89.14 -90.34 -27.22
CA GLY A 237 -89.80 -90.16 -28.52
C GLY A 237 -88.83 -90.08 -29.70
N PHE A 238 -87.64 -89.51 -29.50
CA PHE A 238 -86.61 -89.43 -30.55
C PHE A 238 -85.88 -90.76 -30.80
N VAL A 239 -85.95 -91.72 -29.87
CA VAL A 239 -85.37 -93.06 -30.06
C VAL A 239 -86.24 -93.90 -31.01
N ASP A 240 -87.56 -93.79 -30.92
CA ASP A 240 -88.50 -94.54 -31.77
C ASP A 240 -88.50 -94.03 -33.23
N GLU A 241 -88.29 -92.72 -33.45
CA GLU A 241 -88.14 -92.16 -34.82
C GLU A 241 -86.84 -92.57 -35.49
N LYS A 242 -85.76 -92.77 -34.72
CA LYS A 242 -84.44 -93.18 -35.24
C LYS A 242 -84.45 -94.62 -35.77
N ASP A 243 -85.10 -95.54 -35.05
CA ASP A 243 -85.14 -96.96 -35.43
C ASP A 243 -85.94 -97.20 -36.73
N ASN A 244 -86.98 -96.40 -36.99
CA ASN A 244 -87.75 -96.47 -38.24
C ASN A 244 -86.92 -96.02 -39.46
N PHE A 245 -86.18 -94.90 -39.33
CA PHE A 245 -85.34 -94.41 -40.43
C PHE A 245 -84.13 -95.31 -40.69
N GLU A 246 -83.62 -96.05 -39.71
CA GLU A 246 -82.56 -97.05 -39.93
C GLU A 246 -83.05 -98.28 -40.70
N SER A 247 -84.32 -98.68 -40.55
CA SER A 247 -84.92 -99.78 -41.32
C SER A 247 -85.10 -99.44 -42.82
N GLU A 248 -85.60 -98.25 -43.15
CA GLU A 248 -85.75 -97.80 -44.55
C GLU A 248 -84.39 -97.62 -45.26
N LEU A 249 -83.34 -97.24 -44.52
CA LEU A 249 -81.99 -97.04 -45.08
C LEU A 249 -81.32 -98.37 -45.47
N VAL A 250 -81.67 -99.48 -44.82
CA VAL A 250 -81.15 -100.81 -45.15
C VAL A 250 -81.76 -101.37 -46.44
N GLU A 251 -83.06 -101.18 -46.68
CA GLU A 251 -83.70 -101.63 -47.93
C GLU A 251 -83.20 -100.85 -49.16
N LEU A 252 -83.07 -99.52 -49.03
CA LEU A 252 -82.52 -98.66 -50.10
C LEU A 252 -81.06 -99.01 -50.44
N LYS A 253 -80.25 -99.44 -49.45
CA LYS A 253 -78.87 -99.89 -49.68
C LYS A 253 -78.78 -101.20 -50.46
N ASN A 254 -79.73 -102.12 -50.31
CA ASN A 254 -79.73 -103.39 -51.05
C ASN A 254 -80.07 -103.19 -52.53
N ILE A 255 -81.04 -102.32 -52.85
CA ILE A 255 -81.41 -101.98 -54.24
C ILE A 255 -80.26 -101.29 -54.97
N VAL A 256 -79.54 -100.39 -54.28
CA VAL A 256 -78.38 -99.69 -54.86
C VAL A 256 -77.22 -100.65 -55.14
N ASN A 257 -77.00 -101.68 -54.31
CA ASN A 257 -75.94 -102.66 -54.54
C ASN A 257 -76.25 -103.63 -55.70
N GLU A 258 -77.50 -104.05 -55.89
CA GLU A 258 -77.88 -104.89 -57.05
C GLU A 258 -77.71 -104.13 -58.38
N LYS A 259 -78.17 -102.88 -58.45
CA LYS A 259 -78.03 -102.06 -59.67
C LYS A 259 -76.58 -101.68 -59.98
N LYS A 260 -75.73 -101.57 -58.96
CA LYS A 260 -74.29 -101.33 -59.13
C LYS A 260 -73.56 -102.57 -59.66
N SER A 261 -73.98 -103.77 -59.24
CA SER A 261 -73.45 -105.03 -59.78
C SER A 261 -73.79 -105.26 -61.25
N GLU A 262 -74.96 -104.81 -61.74
CA GLU A 262 -75.30 -104.87 -63.17
C GLU A 262 -74.44 -103.90 -64.01
N VAL A 263 -74.15 -102.71 -63.48
CA VAL A 263 -73.31 -101.71 -64.16
C VAL A 263 -71.86 -102.16 -64.25
N ASP A 264 -71.31 -102.76 -63.18
CA ASP A 264 -69.93 -103.26 -63.17
C ASP A 264 -69.74 -104.45 -64.14
N LEU A 265 -70.78 -105.27 -64.38
CA LEU A 265 -70.73 -106.36 -65.36
C LEU A 265 -70.67 -105.83 -66.80
N ALA A 266 -71.51 -104.83 -67.13
CA ALA A 266 -71.52 -104.18 -68.44
C ALA A 266 -70.26 -103.35 -68.71
N GLN A 267 -69.68 -102.74 -67.67
CA GLN A 267 -68.41 -102.01 -67.76
C GLN A 267 -67.23 -102.96 -68.04
N SER A 268 -67.24 -104.16 -67.44
CA SER A 268 -66.24 -105.21 -67.69
C SER A 268 -66.30 -105.77 -69.12
N GLU A 269 -67.50 -105.88 -69.71
CA GLU A 269 -67.67 -106.26 -71.12
C GLU A 269 -67.14 -105.17 -72.09
N LEU A 270 -67.38 -103.88 -71.77
CA LEU A 270 -66.87 -102.75 -72.57
C LEU A 270 -65.34 -102.66 -72.55
N ASP A 271 -64.72 -102.88 -71.38
CA ASP A 271 -63.26 -102.85 -71.22
C ASP A 271 -62.57 -104.02 -71.96
N LEU A 272 -63.25 -105.15 -72.14
CA LEU A 272 -62.78 -106.28 -72.95
C LEU A 272 -62.75 -105.96 -74.45
N TYR A 273 -63.75 -105.22 -74.95
CA TYR A 273 -63.80 -104.74 -76.33
C TYR A 273 -62.79 -103.61 -76.62
N LEU A 274 -62.59 -102.68 -75.68
CA LEU A 274 -61.57 -101.61 -75.81
C LEU A 274 -60.14 -102.16 -75.72
N SER A 275 -59.93 -103.20 -74.92
CA SER A 275 -58.66 -103.94 -74.81
C SER A 275 -58.27 -104.63 -76.13
N THR A 276 -59.25 -105.19 -76.84
CA THR A 276 -59.02 -105.84 -78.15
C THR A 276 -58.77 -104.83 -79.26
N GLU A 277 -59.45 -103.67 -79.26
CA GLU A 277 -59.18 -102.55 -80.18
C GLU A 277 -57.77 -101.97 -79.98
N LYS A 278 -57.33 -101.77 -78.72
CA LYS A 278 -55.98 -101.29 -78.40
C LYS A 278 -54.89 -102.22 -78.91
N LYS A 279 -55.05 -103.54 -78.72
CA LYS A 279 -54.06 -104.53 -79.18
C LYS A 279 -53.94 -104.59 -80.70
N GLU A 280 -55.03 -104.42 -81.45
CA GLU A 280 -54.97 -104.37 -82.91
C GLU A 280 -54.43 -103.04 -83.45
N ASN A 281 -54.70 -101.92 -82.78
CA ASN A 281 -54.07 -100.64 -83.13
C ASN A 281 -52.56 -100.62 -82.82
N GLU A 282 -52.10 -101.25 -81.75
CA GLU A 282 -50.68 -101.43 -81.48
C GLU A 282 -50.01 -102.31 -82.57
N LYS A 283 -50.67 -103.40 -83.01
CA LYS A 283 -50.18 -104.20 -84.15
C LYS A 283 -50.09 -103.40 -85.44
N LEU A 284 -51.04 -102.50 -85.70
CA LEU A 284 -51.05 -101.65 -86.90
C LEU A 284 -50.02 -100.51 -86.83
N SER A 285 -49.75 -100.00 -85.62
CA SER A 285 -48.70 -99.00 -85.37
C SER A 285 -47.31 -99.58 -85.52
N ILE A 286 -47.07 -100.81 -85.03
CA ILE A 286 -45.80 -101.50 -85.19
C ILE A 286 -45.56 -101.84 -86.66
N LEU A 287 -46.60 -102.33 -87.37
CA LEU A 287 -46.49 -102.63 -88.80
C LEU A 287 -46.23 -101.39 -89.68
N LYS A 288 -46.74 -100.21 -89.29
CA LYS A 288 -46.42 -98.93 -89.94
C LYS A 288 -45.02 -98.43 -89.62
N SER A 289 -44.58 -98.54 -88.37
CA SER A 289 -43.22 -98.19 -87.94
C SER A 289 -42.17 -99.05 -88.65
N ASP A 290 -42.44 -100.35 -88.79
CA ASP A 290 -41.53 -101.28 -89.47
C ASP A 290 -41.53 -101.05 -90.99
N TYR A 291 -42.69 -100.75 -91.59
CA TYR A 291 -42.77 -100.34 -93.00
C TYR A 291 -42.02 -99.02 -93.27
N GLU A 292 -42.09 -98.05 -92.35
CA GLU A 292 -41.32 -96.82 -92.44
C GLU A 292 -39.82 -97.06 -92.26
N GLN A 293 -39.38 -97.91 -91.31
CA GLN A 293 -37.97 -98.29 -91.18
C GLN A 293 -37.43 -99.04 -92.40
N VAL A 294 -38.25 -99.89 -93.05
CA VAL A 294 -37.92 -100.54 -94.32
C VAL A 294 -37.78 -99.51 -95.45
N ILE A 295 -38.54 -98.42 -95.44
CA ILE A 295 -38.43 -97.34 -96.45
C ILE A 295 -37.24 -96.41 -96.19
N THR A 296 -36.93 -96.06 -94.94
CA THR A 296 -35.75 -95.20 -94.64
C THR A 296 -34.44 -95.93 -94.83
N SER A 297 -34.38 -97.23 -94.60
CA SER A 297 -33.14 -98.00 -94.83
C SER A 297 -32.93 -98.35 -96.32
N ILE A 298 -33.96 -98.28 -97.17
CA ILE A 298 -33.82 -98.31 -98.65
C ILE A 298 -33.29 -96.97 -99.21
N LYS A 299 -33.18 -95.91 -98.38
CA LYS A 299 -32.70 -94.59 -98.81
C LYS A 299 -31.25 -94.25 -98.44
N GLU A 300 -30.56 -95.04 -97.63
CA GLU A 300 -29.14 -94.82 -97.31
C GLU A 300 -28.33 -96.13 -97.41
N GLN A 301 -27.71 -96.31 -98.60
CA GLN A 301 -26.79 -97.36 -99.11
C GLN A 301 -27.39 -98.54 -99.87
#